data_AF-A0A7K6MQR9-F1
#
_entry.id   AF-A0A7K6MQR9-F1
#
_cell.length_a   1.000
_cell.length_b   1.000
_cell.length_c   1.000
_cell.angle_alpha   90.00
_cell.angle_beta   90.00
_cell.angle_gamma   90.00
#
_symmetry.space_group_name_H-M   'P 1'
#
loop_
_entity.id
_entity.type
_entity.pdbx_description
1 polymer ?
#
loop_
_entity_poly.entity_id
_entity_poly.type
_entity_poly.pdbx_seq_one_letter_code
_entity_poly.pdbx_strand_id
1 'polypeptide(L)' 'DPFLNRRRANDFIQADTRLRAITQERIRERSKAPQEHQRELCEDYYPCEMYAFRHGYAAAYKHYFGRRRTK' A
#
# COMPACT_ATOMS: atom_id res chain seq x y z
N ASP A 1 -1.63 43.54 1.22
CA ASP A 1 -3.05 43.27 1.53
C ASP A 1 -3.15 41.87 2.13
N PRO A 2 -3.36 41.74 3.45
CA PRO A 2 -3.25 40.47 4.17
C PRO A 2 -4.51 39.58 4.06
N PHE A 3 -5.53 39.99 3.30
CA PHE A 3 -6.79 39.25 3.22
C PHE A 3 -6.93 38.52 1.88
N LEU A 4 -6.53 37.25 1.87
CA LEU A 4 -6.80 36.35 0.75
C LEU A 4 -8.30 36.08 0.65
N ASN A 5 -8.85 36.26 -0.55
CA ASN A 5 -10.26 36.04 -0.83
C ASN A 5 -10.64 34.56 -0.56
N ARG A 6 -11.83 34.30 0.04
CA ARG A 6 -12.22 32.98 0.57
C ARG A 6 -12.02 31.81 -0.42
N ARG A 7 -12.26 32.06 -1.72
CA ARG A 7 -12.04 31.05 -2.78
C ARG A 7 -10.57 30.67 -2.93
N ARG A 8 -9.67 31.66 -2.92
CA ARG A 8 -8.22 31.43 -2.99
C ARG A 8 -7.69 30.73 -1.73
N ALA A 9 -8.24 31.03 -0.56
CA ALA A 9 -7.86 30.35 0.68
C ALA A 9 -8.20 28.84 0.66
N ASN A 10 -9.32 28.46 0.05
CA ASN A 10 -9.71 27.05 -0.09
C ASN A 10 -8.72 26.26 -0.97
N ASP A 11 -8.21 26.85 -2.05
CA ASP A 11 -7.25 26.19 -2.93
C ASP A 11 -5.97 25.77 -2.17
N PHE A 12 -5.47 26.63 -1.27
CA PHE A 12 -4.31 26.32 -0.42
C PHE A 12 -4.61 25.23 0.62
N ILE A 13 -5.77 25.29 1.28
CA ILE A 13 -6.19 24.26 2.25
C ILE A 13 -6.39 22.90 1.55
N GLN A 14 -6.95 22.90 0.34
CA GLN A 14 -7.15 21.69 -0.45
C GLN A 14 -5.82 21.09 -0.94
N ALA A 15 -4.85 21.93 -1.31
CA ALA A 15 -3.51 21.49 -1.65
C ALA A 15 -2.78 20.87 -0.44
N ASP A 16 -2.83 21.49 0.73
CA ASP A 16 -2.21 20.97 1.96
C ASP A 16 -2.83 19.64 2.38
N THR A 17 -4.16 19.54 2.37
CA THR A 17 -4.87 18.29 2.70
C THR A 17 -4.53 17.16 1.71
N ARG A 18 -4.41 17.46 0.41
CA ARG A 18 -3.97 16.48 -0.59
C ARG A 18 -2.55 16.02 -0.33
N LEU A 19 -1.62 16.93 -0.04
CA LEU A 19 -0.23 16.60 0.28
C LEU A 19 -0.14 15.73 1.54
N ARG A 20 -0.92 16.05 2.59
CA ARG A 20 -1.01 15.24 3.81
C ARG A 20 -1.54 13.84 3.54
N ALA A 21 -2.54 13.67 2.68
CA ALA A 21 -3.03 12.36 2.31
C ALA A 21 -1.95 11.52 1.60
N ILE A 22 -1.22 12.13 0.65
CA ILE A 22 -0.12 11.47 -0.06
C ILE A 22 1.01 11.07 0.90
N THR A 23 1.37 11.93 1.84
CA THR A 23 2.43 11.62 2.81
C THR A 23 2.01 10.53 3.80
N GLN A 24 0.76 10.55 4.27
CA GLN A 24 0.20 9.49 5.11
C GLN A 24 0.19 8.14 4.39
N GLU A 25 -0.24 8.11 3.12
CA GLU A 25 -0.24 6.87 2.34
C GLU A 25 1.20 6.35 2.14
N ARG A 26 2.16 7.22 1.86
CA ARG A 26 3.57 6.83 1.76
C ARG A 26 4.12 6.27 3.09
N ILE A 27 3.74 6.84 4.23
CA ILE A 27 4.14 6.32 5.55
C ILE A 27 3.52 4.94 5.75
N ARG A 28 2.23 4.78 5.44
CA ARG A 28 1.50 3.51 5.53
C ARG A 28 2.14 2.42 4.70
N GLU A 29 2.43 2.71 3.44
CA GLU A 29 3.12 1.81 2.51
C GLU A 29 4.52 1.41 3.03
N ARG A 30 5.25 2.35 3.64
CA ARG A 30 6.57 2.08 4.22
C ARG A 30 6.51 1.26 5.52
N SER A 31 5.44 1.43 6.31
CA SER A 31 5.20 0.67 7.53
C SER A 31 4.40 -0.62 7.31
N LYS A 32 4.13 -0.97 6.04
CA LYS A 32 3.34 -2.14 5.68
C LYS A 32 3.93 -3.40 6.30
N ALA A 33 3.06 -4.22 6.91
CA ALA A 33 3.52 -5.44 7.57
C ALA A 33 4.07 -6.42 6.53
N PRO A 34 5.11 -7.24 6.85
CA PRO A 34 5.61 -8.24 5.92
C PRO A 34 4.53 -9.21 5.42
N GLN A 35 3.53 -9.51 6.25
CA GLN A 35 2.39 -10.35 5.88
C GLN A 35 1.45 -9.68 4.87
N GLU A 36 1.23 -8.36 4.99
CA GLU A 36 0.46 -7.59 4.00
C GLU A 36 1.17 -7.59 2.65
N HIS A 37 2.49 -7.39 2.65
CA HIS A 37 3.28 -7.46 1.42
C HIS A 37 3.24 -8.85 0.77
N GLN A 38 3.33 -9.93 1.56
CA GLN A 38 3.19 -11.30 1.05
C GLN A 38 1.80 -11.57 0.47
N ARG A 39 0.76 -11.00 1.10
CA ARG A 39 -0.61 -11.10 0.63
C ARG A 39 -0.78 -10.40 -0.71
N GLU A 40 -0.36 -9.14 -0.83
CA GLU A 40 -0.44 -8.35 -2.06
C GLU A 40 0.26 -9.06 -3.23
N LEU A 41 1.47 -9.57 -3.01
CA LEU A 41 2.19 -10.35 -4.04
C LEU A 41 1.45 -11.61 -4.49
N CYS A 42 0.66 -12.21 -3.61
CA CYS A 42 -0.15 -13.37 -3.96
C CYS A 42 -1.47 -13.00 -4.63
N GLU A 43 -2.08 -11.87 -4.29
CA GLU A 43 -3.25 -11.32 -5.01
C GLU A 43 -2.88 -10.93 -6.45
N ASP A 44 -1.66 -10.43 -6.68
CA ASP A 44 -1.15 -10.12 -8.02
C ASP A 44 -0.81 -11.36 -8.88
N TYR A 45 -0.76 -12.54 -8.28
CA TYR A 45 -0.42 -13.80 -8.97
C TYR A 45 -1.52 -14.83 -8.77
N TYR A 46 -2.43 -14.92 -9.74
CA TYR A 46 -3.64 -15.75 -9.70
C TYR A 46 -3.42 -17.20 -9.19
N PRO A 47 -2.35 -17.94 -9.57
CA PRO A 47 -2.10 -19.25 -8.97
C PRO A 47 -1.80 -19.20 -7.45
N CYS A 48 -1.08 -18.18 -6.97
CA CYS A 48 -0.91 -17.99 -5.53
C CYS A 48 -2.23 -17.61 -4.86
N GLU A 49 -3.02 -16.71 -5.45
CA GLU A 49 -4.32 -16.29 -4.91
C GLU A 49 -5.27 -17.50 -4.71
N MET A 50 -5.41 -18.34 -5.74
CA MET A 50 -6.24 -19.55 -5.69
C MET A 50 -5.77 -20.56 -4.63
N TYR A 51 -4.47 -20.66 -4.42
CA TYR A 51 -3.89 -21.50 -3.37
C TYR A 51 -4.09 -20.88 -1.97
N ALA A 52 -3.97 -19.56 -1.86
CA ALA A 52 -4.18 -18.81 -0.63
C ALA A 52 -5.61 -18.94 -0.10
N PHE A 53 -6.62 -19.00 -0.99
CA PHE A 53 -8.00 -19.28 -0.59
C PHE A 53 -8.17 -20.61 0.17
N ARG A 54 -7.29 -21.59 -0.05
CA ARG A 54 -7.36 -22.91 0.61
C ARG A 54 -6.38 -23.07 1.77
N HIS A 55 -5.20 -22.47 1.66
CA HIS A 55 -4.08 -22.72 2.59
C HIS A 55 -3.61 -21.45 3.33
N GLY A 56 -4.17 -20.29 3.03
CA GLY A 56 -3.75 -19.00 3.55
C GLY A 56 -2.55 -18.40 2.83
N TYR A 57 -2.43 -17.08 2.89
CA TYR A 57 -1.41 -16.32 2.16
C TYR A 57 0.03 -16.66 2.58
N ALA A 58 0.30 -16.96 3.85
CA ALA A 58 1.65 -17.31 4.31
C ALA A 58 2.16 -18.62 3.69
N ALA A 59 1.29 -19.64 3.60
CA ALA A 59 1.63 -20.92 2.99
C ALA A 59 1.74 -20.80 1.47
N ALA A 60 0.80 -20.07 0.85
CA ALA A 60 0.78 -19.81 -0.59
C ALA A 60 2.04 -19.06 -1.04
N TYR A 61 2.40 -18.00 -0.32
CA TYR A 61 3.60 -17.22 -0.58
C TYR A 61 4.85 -18.08 -0.53
N LYS A 62 4.98 -18.92 0.51
CA LYS A 62 6.11 -19.86 0.62
C LYS A 62 6.12 -20.89 -0.51
N HIS A 63 4.96 -21.34 -0.98
CA HIS A 63 4.85 -22.33 -2.04
C HIS A 63 5.34 -21.79 -3.39
N TYR A 64 4.90 -20.59 -3.77
CA TYR A 64 5.21 -19.99 -5.08
C TYR A 64 6.47 -19.12 -5.09
N PHE A 65 6.72 -18.35 -4.02
CA PHE A 65 7.82 -17.39 -3.93
C PHE A 65 8.93 -17.80 -2.95
N GLY A 66 8.72 -18.84 -2.14
CA GLY A 66 9.71 -19.32 -1.17
C GLY A 66 10.93 -20.03 -1.78
N ARG A 67 10.88 -20.38 -3.08
CA ARG A 67 11.99 -20.99 -3.82
C ARG A 67 12.89 -19.92 -4.46
N ARG A 68 13.68 -19.21 -3.65
CA ARG A 68 15.05 -18.71 -3.95
C ARG A 68 15.53 -17.70 -2.91
N ARG A 69 16.34 -18.19 -1.97
CA ARG A 69 17.53 -17.51 -1.43
C ARG A 69 18.63 -18.55 -1.20
N THR A 70 19.05 -19.25 -2.26
CA THR A 70 20.40 -19.82 -2.26
C THR A 70 21.35 -18.66 -2.53
N LYS A 71 22.10 -18.31 -1.50
CA LYS A 71 23.17 -17.31 -1.52
C LYS A 71 24.30 -17.75 -2.45
#